data_AF-A0A6G1RM54-F1
#
_entry.id   AF-A0A6G1RM54-F1
#
_cell.length_a   1.000
_cell.length_b   1.000
_cell.length_c   1.000
_cell.angle_alpha   90.00
_cell.angle_beta   90.00
_cell.angle_gamma   90.00
#
_symmetry.space_group_name_H-M   'P 1'
#
loop_
_entity.id
_entity.type
_entity.pdbx_description
1 polymer ?
#
loop_
_entity_poly.entity_id
_entity_poly.type
_entity_poly.pdbx_seq_one_letter_code
_entity_poly.pdbx_strand_id
1 'polypeptide(L)'
;WNFHCWVESWMARPDLAPGYDGWQALDPTPQEKSEGVFCCGPAPVKAIKEGDLQLKYDIPFIFAEVNADVVYWVVHQDGTEKKSTHSSVVGKNISTKSVGRDSREDITHTYKYPEGSDKER
;
A
#
# COMPACT_ATOMS: atom_id res chain seq x y z
N TRP A 1 11.25 4.82 -2.20
CA TRP A 1 11.22 5.38 -3.56
C TRP A 1 10.69 6.81 -3.47
N ASN A 2 11.02 7.72 -4.41
CA ASN A 2 10.40 9.06 -4.42
C ASN A 2 8.91 8.98 -4.78
N PHE A 3 8.59 8.16 -5.78
CA PHE A 3 7.24 7.69 -6.11
C PHE A 3 7.35 6.29 -6.72
N HIS A 4 6.25 5.57 -6.75
CA HIS A 4 6.10 4.27 -7.41
C HIS A 4 4.70 4.20 -8.02
N CYS A 5 4.54 3.45 -9.11
CA CYS A 5 3.28 3.36 -9.86
C CYS A 5 2.86 1.90 -10.00
N TRP A 6 1.58 1.63 -9.71
CA TRP A 6 0.90 0.36 -9.98
C TRP A 6 -0.41 0.64 -10.74
N VAL A 7 -1.21 -0.38 -11.01
CA VAL A 7 -2.50 -0.28 -11.71
C VAL A 7 -3.64 -0.76 -10.83
N GLU A 8 -4.80 -0.13 -10.94
CA GLU A 8 -6.05 -0.64 -10.37
C GLU A 8 -6.97 -1.22 -11.46
N SER A 9 -7.57 -2.38 -11.20
CA SER A 9 -8.59 -2.99 -12.06
C SER A 9 -9.87 -3.25 -11.30
N TRP A 10 -11.02 -2.94 -11.90
CA TRP A 10 -12.32 -3.14 -11.27
C TRP A 10 -12.86 -4.55 -11.58
N MET A 11 -13.07 -5.37 -10.56
CA MET A 11 -13.65 -6.71 -10.70
C MET A 11 -14.33 -7.18 -9.42
N ALA A 12 -15.18 -8.21 -9.55
CA ALA A 12 -15.67 -8.95 -8.39
C ALA A 12 -14.60 -9.92 -7.86
N ARG A 13 -14.69 -10.26 -6.57
CA ARG A 13 -13.82 -11.21 -5.87
C ARG A 13 -14.64 -12.36 -5.29
N PRO A 14 -15.25 -13.22 -6.14
CA PRO A 14 -16.04 -14.36 -5.68
C PRO A 14 -15.21 -15.42 -4.95
N ASP A 15 -13.88 -15.33 -5.03
CA ASP A 15 -12.92 -16.13 -4.29
C ASP A 15 -12.75 -15.68 -2.82
N LEU A 16 -13.23 -14.49 -2.45
CA LEU A 16 -13.15 -13.92 -1.11
C LEU A 16 -14.54 -13.82 -0.45
N ALA A 17 -14.55 -13.50 0.84
CA ALA A 17 -15.79 -13.17 1.54
C ALA A 17 -16.47 -11.92 0.91
N PRO A 18 -17.80 -11.78 1.00
CA PRO A 18 -18.50 -10.61 0.47
C PRO A 18 -17.93 -9.30 1.00
N GLY A 19 -17.79 -8.33 0.10
CA GLY A 19 -17.35 -6.98 0.43
C GLY A 19 -15.96 -6.59 -0.05
N TYR A 20 -15.24 -7.44 -0.78
CA TYR A 20 -13.93 -7.14 -1.40
C TYR A 20 -13.98 -6.92 -2.93
N ASP A 21 -15.18 -6.82 -3.49
CA ASP A 21 -15.40 -6.39 -4.87
C ASP A 21 -14.94 -4.94 -5.10
N GLY A 22 -14.71 -4.58 -6.36
CA GLY A 22 -14.36 -3.22 -6.77
C GLY A 22 -12.91 -3.12 -7.22
N TRP A 23 -12.23 -2.04 -6.83
CA TRP A 23 -10.83 -1.80 -7.20
C TRP A 23 -9.86 -2.80 -6.57
N GLN A 24 -9.05 -3.40 -7.44
CA GLN A 24 -7.98 -4.32 -7.07
C GLN A 24 -6.65 -3.72 -7.52
N ALA A 25 -5.67 -3.61 -6.62
CA ALA A 25 -4.31 -3.21 -6.96
C ALA A 25 -3.57 -4.38 -7.62
N LEU A 26 -2.89 -4.09 -8.74
CA LEU A 26 -1.97 -4.98 -9.44
C LEU A 26 -0.67 -4.22 -9.69
N ASP A 27 0.44 -4.79 -9.27
CA ASP A 27 1.76 -4.22 -9.54
C ASP A 27 2.59 -5.17 -10.43
N PRO A 28 2.81 -4.81 -11.71
CA PRO A 28 3.65 -5.58 -12.61
C PRO A 28 5.15 -5.30 -12.41
N THR A 29 5.51 -4.34 -11.55
CA THR A 29 6.91 -3.98 -11.29
C THR A 29 7.57 -5.11 -10.51
N PRO A 30 8.70 -5.64 -10.99
CA PRO A 30 9.34 -6.79 -10.36
C PRO A 30 10.09 -6.37 -9.09
N GLN A 31 9.37 -6.19 -7.99
CA GLN A 31 9.94 -5.83 -6.68
C GLN A 31 10.05 -7.05 -5.76
N GLU A 32 8.96 -7.78 -5.56
CA GLU A 32 8.90 -9.00 -4.76
C GLU A 32 8.44 -10.18 -5.62
N LYS A 33 8.81 -11.40 -5.20
CA LYS A 33 8.38 -12.63 -5.87
C LYS A 33 7.12 -13.17 -5.19
N SER A 34 5.99 -13.16 -5.89
CA SER A 34 4.82 -13.95 -5.51
C SER A 34 4.93 -15.33 -6.13
N GLU A 35 4.98 -16.37 -5.29
CA GLU A 35 5.13 -17.78 -5.70
C GLU A 35 6.31 -18.04 -6.68
N GLY A 36 7.37 -17.24 -6.58
CA GLY A 36 8.58 -17.36 -7.41
C GLY A 36 8.55 -16.57 -8.72
N VAL A 37 7.44 -15.91 -9.05
CA VAL A 37 7.27 -15.02 -10.21
C VAL A 37 7.19 -13.58 -9.72
N PHE A 38 7.75 -12.65 -10.50
CA PHE A 38 7.64 -11.22 -10.21
C PHE A 38 6.28 -10.67 -10.66
N CYS A 39 5.29 -10.78 -9.79
CA CYS A 39 3.97 -10.18 -9.92
C CYS A 39 3.39 -9.92 -8.53
N CYS A 40 2.49 -8.94 -8.42
CA CYS A 40 1.74 -8.67 -7.19
C CYS A 40 0.27 -8.40 -7.51
N GLY A 41 -0.63 -9.02 -6.75
CA GLY A 41 -2.08 -8.85 -6.85
C GLY A 41 -2.79 -9.93 -7.70
N PRO A 42 -4.12 -9.85 -7.86
CA PRO A 42 -4.99 -8.72 -7.47
C PRO A 42 -5.23 -8.64 -5.95
N ALA A 43 -4.90 -7.50 -5.36
CA ALA A 43 -5.14 -7.19 -3.95
C ALA A 43 -6.34 -6.25 -3.82
N PRO A 44 -7.39 -6.57 -3.04
CA PRO A 44 -8.49 -5.64 -2.86
C PRO A 44 -8.01 -4.36 -2.18
N VAL A 45 -8.25 -3.19 -2.78
CA VAL A 45 -7.89 -1.88 -2.19
C VAL A 45 -8.52 -1.72 -0.81
N LYS A 46 -9.73 -2.24 -0.63
CA LYS A 46 -10.40 -2.28 0.67
C LYS A 46 -9.64 -3.13 1.70
N ALA A 47 -9.16 -4.31 1.33
CA ALA A 47 -8.41 -5.18 2.25
C ALA A 47 -7.08 -4.54 2.66
N ILE A 48 -6.44 -3.78 1.75
CA ILE A 48 -5.28 -2.96 2.09
C ILE A 48 -5.66 -1.89 3.12
N LYS A 49 -6.75 -1.17 2.92
CA LYS A 49 -7.21 -0.14 3.86
C LYS A 49 -7.55 -0.66 5.25
N GLU A 50 -8.22 -1.81 5.33
CA GLU A 50 -8.62 -2.40 6.61
C GLU A 50 -7.50 -3.21 7.28
N GLY A 51 -6.37 -3.42 6.59
CA GLY A 51 -5.26 -4.21 7.12
C GLY A 51 -5.53 -5.72 7.15
N ASP A 52 -6.35 -6.24 6.23
CA ASP A 52 -6.70 -7.67 6.14
C ASP A 52 -5.59 -8.49 5.45
N LEU A 53 -4.41 -8.52 6.08
CA LEU A 53 -3.16 -9.01 5.49
C LEU A 53 -3.12 -10.51 5.15
N GLN A 54 -4.09 -11.29 5.64
CA GLN A 54 -4.16 -12.74 5.44
C GLN A 54 -4.86 -13.14 4.14
N LEU A 55 -5.50 -12.19 3.44
CA LEU A 55 -6.20 -12.50 2.19
C LEU A 55 -5.24 -12.52 1.00
N LYS A 56 -5.62 -13.29 -0.02
CA LYS A 56 -4.90 -13.33 -1.29
C LYS A 56 -5.29 -12.14 -2.17
N TYR A 57 -4.39 -11.54 -2.95
CA TYR A 57 -2.96 -11.85 -3.13
C TYR A 57 -2.10 -10.70 -2.66
N ASP A 58 -0.92 -11.00 -2.10
CA ASP A 58 0.19 -10.05 -1.82
C ASP A 58 -0.18 -8.78 -1.04
N ILE A 59 -1.26 -8.83 -0.26
CA ILE A 59 -1.73 -7.68 0.53
C ILE A 59 -0.66 -7.17 1.51
N PRO A 60 0.12 -8.01 2.24
CA PRO A 60 1.17 -7.51 3.11
C PRO A 60 2.19 -6.62 2.40
N PHE A 61 2.53 -6.95 1.15
CA PHE A 61 3.49 -6.20 0.36
C PHE A 61 2.94 -4.82 -0.01
N ILE A 62 1.75 -4.78 -0.62
CA ILE A 62 1.13 -3.51 -1.04
C ILE A 62 0.73 -2.66 0.17
N PHE A 63 0.35 -3.28 1.28
CA PHE A 63 0.12 -2.58 2.56
C PHE A 63 1.39 -1.87 3.05
N ALA A 64 2.54 -2.53 3.00
CA ALA A 64 3.81 -1.91 3.36
C ALA A 64 4.19 -0.75 2.43
N GLU A 65 3.90 -0.84 1.12
CA GLU A 65 4.16 0.26 0.18
C GLU A 65 3.44 1.57 0.53
N VAL A 66 2.28 1.48 1.18
CA VAL A 66 1.44 2.66 1.53
C VAL A 66 1.44 3.01 3.01
N ASN A 67 1.90 2.12 3.88
CA ASN A 67 1.73 2.27 5.34
C ASN A 67 2.97 1.94 6.18
N ALA A 68 4.13 1.67 5.58
CA ALA A 68 5.33 1.34 6.35
C ALA A 68 5.87 2.54 7.17
N ASP A 69 6.26 2.25 8.41
CA ASP A 69 7.06 3.16 9.22
C ASP A 69 8.50 3.23 8.69
N VAL A 70 9.07 4.44 8.64
CA VAL A 70 10.49 4.65 8.32
C VAL A 70 11.27 4.84 9.61
N VAL A 71 12.27 3.98 9.82
CA VAL A 71 13.17 4.08 10.97
C VAL A 71 14.54 4.57 10.50
N TYR A 72 14.96 5.72 11.01
CA TYR A 72 16.33 6.21 10.84
C TYR A 72 17.19 5.71 11.97
N TRP A 73 18.37 5.20 11.62
CA TRP A 73 19.38 4.70 12.55
C TRP A 73 20.62 5.58 12.45
N VAL A 74 21.09 6.05 13.60
CA VAL A 74 22.43 6.64 13.76
C VAL A 74 23.28 5.61 14.46
N VAL A 75 24.20 5.00 13.71
CA VAL A 75 25.15 4.00 14.22
C VAL A 75 26.50 4.67 14.42
N HIS A 76 26.96 4.74 15.65
CA HIS A 76 28.25 5.30 16.02
C HIS A 76 29.37 4.27 15.83
N GLN A 77 30.62 4.73 15.71
CA GLN A 77 31.79 3.85 15.52
C GLN A 77 32.04 2.91 16.71
N ASP A 78 31.57 3.28 17.90
CA ASP A 78 31.64 2.44 19.11
C ASP A 78 30.54 1.37 19.17
N GLY A 79 29.70 1.28 18.13
CA GLY A 79 28.60 0.34 18.03
C GLY A 79 27.32 0.79 18.74
N THR A 80 27.28 1.99 19.33
CA THR A 80 26.04 2.53 19.91
C THR A 80 25.08 2.99 18.82
N GLU A 81 23.78 2.77 19.04
CA GLU A 81 22.74 3.07 18.07
C GLU A 81 21.68 4.02 18.66
N LYS A 82 21.24 4.99 17.85
CA LYS A 82 20.07 5.81 18.13
C LYS A 82 19.06 5.64 17.00
N LYS A 83 17.78 5.49 17.36
CA LYS A 83 16.69 5.33 16.40
C LYS A 83 15.65 6.44 16.49
N SER A 84 15.12 6.86 15.36
CA SER A 84 13.90 7.67 15.26
C SER A 84 12.94 7.04 14.25
N THR A 85 11.66 6.92 14.63
CA THR A 85 10.61 6.32 13.80
C THR A 85 9.68 7.40 13.29
N HIS A 86 9.36 7.36 12.00
CA HIS A 86 8.44 8.26 11.33
C HIS A 86 7.37 7.43 10.62
N SER A 87 6.14 7.52 11.08
CA SER A 87 5.02 6.75 10.53
C SER A 87 4.37 7.38 9.32
N SER A 88 4.36 8.72 9.27
CA SER A 88 3.56 9.47 8.32
C SER A 88 4.33 9.89 7.06
N VAL A 89 5.36 9.15 6.66
CA VAL A 89 6.23 9.52 5.53
C VAL A 89 5.95 8.72 4.26
N VAL A 90 5.41 7.50 4.39
CA VAL A 90 5.09 6.58 3.29
C VAL A 90 3.62 6.74 2.86
N GLY A 91 3.31 6.40 1.60
CA GLY A 91 1.94 6.39 1.07
C GLY A 91 1.26 7.76 1.05
N LYS A 92 1.97 8.80 0.58
CA LYS A 92 1.44 10.15 0.48
C LYS A 92 0.85 10.42 -0.90
N ASN A 93 -0.27 11.14 -0.93
CA ASN A 93 -0.87 11.69 -2.15
C ASN A 93 -1.02 10.61 -3.24
N ILE A 94 -1.57 9.44 -2.89
CA ILE A 94 -1.84 8.38 -3.87
C ILE A 94 -2.80 8.98 -4.89
N SER A 95 -2.40 8.95 -6.16
CA SER A 95 -2.98 9.81 -7.19
C SER A 95 -3.40 9.00 -8.41
N THR A 96 -4.54 9.37 -8.98
CA THR A 96 -4.98 8.92 -10.30
C THR A 96 -5.45 10.09 -11.15
N LYS A 97 -5.68 9.87 -12.43
CA LYS A 97 -6.24 10.86 -13.35
C LYS A 97 -7.75 10.94 -13.15
N SER A 98 -8.29 12.15 -12.99
CA SER A 98 -9.74 12.35 -12.88
C SER A 98 -10.50 11.88 -14.12
N VAL A 99 -11.73 11.40 -13.93
CA VAL A 99 -12.63 11.02 -15.04
C VAL A 99 -12.92 12.24 -15.93
N GLY A 100 -12.62 12.10 -17.22
CA GLY A 100 -12.91 13.13 -18.24
C GLY A 100 -12.06 14.41 -18.17
N ARG A 101 -11.04 14.48 -17.31
CA ARG A 101 -10.16 15.67 -17.13
C ARG A 101 -8.72 15.26 -16.87
N ASP A 102 -7.76 16.14 -17.11
CA ASP A 102 -6.33 15.88 -16.84
C ASP A 102 -5.90 16.35 -15.43
N SER A 103 -6.88 16.63 -14.57
CA SER A 103 -6.64 16.93 -13.15
C SER A 103 -6.23 15.68 -12.37
N ARG A 104 -5.46 15.89 -11.30
CA ARG A 104 -5.12 14.87 -10.30
C ARG A 104 -6.32 14.62 -9.39
N GLU A 105 -6.65 13.36 -9.18
CA GLU A 105 -7.57 12.89 -8.16
C GLU A 105 -6.78 12.21 -7.04
N ASP A 106 -7.01 12.64 -5.80
CA ASP A 106 -6.37 12.07 -4.62
C ASP A 106 -7.19 10.92 -4.05
N ILE A 107 -6.63 9.72 -4.12
CA ILE A 107 -7.25 8.48 -3.65
C ILE A 107 -6.56 7.94 -2.40
N THR A 108 -5.74 8.72 -1.68
CA THR A 108 -5.03 8.23 -0.48
C THR A 108 -6.00 7.61 0.55
N HIS A 109 -7.18 8.20 0.69
CA HIS A 109 -8.23 7.76 1.61
C HIS A 109 -8.87 6.40 1.24
N THR A 110 -8.64 5.88 0.03
CA THR A 110 -9.10 4.55 -0.37
C THR A 110 -8.14 3.45 0.10
N TYR A 111 -6.86 3.78 0.31
CA TYR A 111 -5.80 2.87 0.71
C TYR A 111 -5.50 2.87 2.20
N LYS A 112 -5.76 3.98 2.91
CA LYS A 112 -5.54 4.06 4.36
C LYS A 112 -6.43 5.07 5.04
N TYR A 113 -6.54 4.93 6.35
CA TYR A 113 -7.17 5.91 7.22
C TYR A 113 -6.27 7.15 7.40
N PRO A 114 -6.84 8.31 7.79
CA PRO A 114 -6.03 9.49 8.07
C PRO A 114 -5.00 9.22 9.17
N GLU A 115 -3.81 9.77 8.98
CA GLU A 115 -2.71 9.67 9.96
C GLU A 115 -3.13 10.25 11.31
N GLY A 116 -2.91 9.49 12.38
CA GLY A 116 -3.30 9.81 13.76
C GLY A 116 -4.77 9.52 14.10
N SER A 117 -5.54 8.89 13.21
CA SER A 117 -6.92 8.49 13.51
C SER A 117 -7.00 7.17 14.28
N ASP A 118 -8.07 6.98 15.07
CA ASP A 118 -8.31 5.75 15.85
C ASP A 118 -8.37 4.47 15.00
N LYS A 119 -8.58 4.60 13.68
CA LYS A 119 -8.67 3.46 12.75
C LYS A 119 -7.35 3.14 12.06
N GLU A 120 -6.34 4.01 12.19
CA GLU A 120 -5.04 3.79 11.56
C GLU A 120 -4.20 2.72 12.29
N ARG A 121 -4.40 2.56 13.60
CA ARG A 121 -3.56 1.71 14.47
C ARG A 121 -4.38 0.96 15.51
#